data_AF-A0A2W4TQ06-F1
#
_entry.id   AF-A0A2W4TQ06-F1
#
_cell.length_a   1.000
_cell.length_b   1.000
_cell.length_c   1.000
_cell.angle_alpha   90.00
_cell.angle_beta   90.00
_cell.angle_gamma   90.00
#
_symmetry.space_group_name_H-M   'P 1'
#
loop_
_entity.id
_entity.type
_entity.pdbx_description
1 polymer ?
#
loop_
_entity_poly.entity_id
_entity_poly.type
_entity_poly.pdbx_seq_one_letter_code
_entity_poly.pdbx_strand_id
1 'polypeptide(L)'
;MVVSVVATGRIEPITTVEIKSKANGIIERLHVDVDDVVEAGQVLAELDRENLQARLREARAALQAAEAARDGALAQVAKAEIEAESPEVELARRNH
;
A
#
# COMPACT_ATOMS: atom_id res chain seq x y z
N MET A 1 27.62 19.91 -62.68
CA MET A 1 26.61 20.76 -62.03
C MET A 1 25.96 19.92 -60.94
N VAL A 2 26.19 20.23 -59.66
CA VAL A 2 25.64 19.46 -58.54
C VAL A 2 24.39 20.18 -58.02
N VAL A 3 23.27 19.47 -57.98
CA VAL A 3 22.00 20.01 -57.48
C VAL A 3 21.94 19.67 -55.99
N SER A 4 22.06 20.70 -55.14
CA SER A 4 21.93 20.57 -53.70
C SER A 4 20.45 20.58 -53.33
N VAL A 5 19.92 19.44 -52.87
CA VAL A 5 18.58 19.35 -52.31
C VAL A 5 18.69 19.55 -50.81
N VAL A 6 18.19 20.68 -50.31
CA VAL A 6 18.13 20.95 -48.86
C VAL A 6 16.77 20.48 -48.36
N ALA A 7 16.73 19.33 -47.70
CA ALA A 7 15.55 18.84 -47.00
C ALA A 7 15.58 19.36 -45.56
N THR A 8 14.78 20.38 -45.26
CA THR A 8 14.55 20.82 -43.87
C THR A 8 13.47 19.94 -43.24
N GLY A 9 13.88 18.91 -42.52
CA GLY A 9 13.00 18.14 -41.64
C GLY A 9 12.90 18.81 -40.27
N ARG A 10 11.69 18.94 -39.71
CA ARG A 10 11.50 19.30 -38.31
C ARG A 10 11.62 18.02 -37.49
N ILE A 11 12.58 17.97 -36.57
CA ILE A 11 12.73 16.84 -35.65
C ILE A 11 11.73 17.08 -34.51
N GLU A 12 10.72 16.22 -34.43
CA GLU A 12 9.74 16.23 -33.34
C GLU A 12 9.90 14.95 -32.50
N PRO A 13 9.82 15.05 -31.17
CA PRO A 13 9.98 13.90 -30.28
C PRO A 13 8.85 12.87 -30.53
N ILE A 14 9.23 11.59 -30.70
CA ILE A 14 8.31 10.49 -30.96
C ILE A 14 7.33 10.28 -29.78
N THR A 15 7.75 10.60 -28.56
CA THR A 15 6.94 10.45 -27.36
C THR A 15 7.32 11.52 -26.35
N THR A 16 6.36 12.36 -25.98
CA THR A 16 6.51 13.34 -24.89
C THR A 16 5.63 12.87 -23.75
N VAL A 17 6.21 12.62 -22.57
CA VAL A 17 5.46 12.22 -21.38
C VAL A 17 5.58 13.35 -20.36
N GLU A 18 4.44 13.94 -20.01
CA GLU A 18 4.37 14.94 -18.96
C GLU A 18 4.24 14.24 -17.60
N ILE A 19 5.29 14.29 -16.78
CA ILE A 19 5.29 13.68 -15.45
C ILE A 19 4.65 14.67 -14.47
N LYS A 20 3.35 14.47 -14.21
CA LYS A 20 2.64 15.17 -13.14
C LYS A 20 2.64 14.31 -11.88
N SER A 21 3.16 14.85 -10.78
CA SER A 21 3.05 14.21 -9.47
C SER A 21 1.57 14.01 -9.13
N LYS A 22 1.10 12.76 -9.11
CA LYS A 22 -0.29 12.39 -8.78
C LYS A 22 -0.61 12.49 -7.29
N ALA A 23 0.41 12.68 -6.45
CA ALA A 23 0.24 12.81 -5.02
C ALA A 23 0.47 14.28 -4.64
N ASN A 24 -0.59 14.93 -4.16
CA ASN A 24 -0.50 16.25 -3.55
C ASN A 24 0.41 16.14 -2.31
N GLY A 25 1.68 16.49 -2.45
CA GLY A 25 2.69 16.35 -1.40
C GLY A 25 3.92 17.21 -1.70
N ILE A 26 4.63 17.60 -0.64
CA ILE A 26 5.88 18.35 -0.72
C ILE A 26 6.96 17.40 -1.27
N ILE A 27 7.76 17.88 -2.24
CA ILE A 27 8.91 17.14 -2.77
C ILE A 27 9.97 17.11 -1.67
N GLU A 28 10.32 15.92 -1.17
CA GLU A 28 11.33 15.75 -0.12
C GLU A 28 12.74 15.81 -0.70
N ARG A 29 12.94 15.14 -1.84
CA ARG A 29 14.20 15.14 -2.62
C ARG A 29 13.91 15.05 -4.11
N LEU A 30 14.56 15.88 -4.90
CA LEU A 30 14.60 15.78 -6.36
C LEU A 30 15.99 15.26 -6.74
N HIS A 31 16.03 14.15 -7.49
CA HIS A 31 17.27 13.46 -7.87
C HIS A 31 17.70 13.74 -9.32
N VAL A 32 17.03 14.69 -9.98
CA VAL A 32 17.25 15.03 -11.39
C VAL A 32 17.18 16.54 -11.58
N ASP A 33 18.08 17.06 -12.40
CA ASP A 33 18.10 18.48 -12.76
C ASP A 33 17.48 18.72 -14.15
N VAL A 34 17.18 19.98 -14.45
CA VAL A 34 16.68 20.38 -15.77
C VAL A 34 17.78 20.08 -16.80
N ASP A 35 17.39 19.41 -17.89
CA ASP A 35 18.24 18.93 -19.00
C ASP A 35 18.95 17.57 -18.79
N ASP A 36 18.69 16.85 -17.69
CA ASP A 36 19.21 15.49 -17.50
C ASP A 36 18.50 14.44 -18.38
N VAL A 37 19.28 13.49 -18.90
CA VAL A 37 18.78 12.30 -19.60
C VAL A 37 18.39 11.26 -18.57
N VAL A 38 17.10 10.94 -18.50
CA VAL A 38 16.55 9.99 -17.53
C VAL A 38 16.10 8.69 -18.19
N GLU A 39 16.30 7.57 -17.50
CA GLU A 39 15.93 6.24 -17.99
C GLU A 39 14.61 5.74 -17.40
N ALA A 40 13.96 4.80 -18.10
CA ALA A 40 12.74 4.17 -17.62
C ALA A 40 13.02 3.38 -16.32
N GLY A 41 12.40 3.80 -15.22
CA GLY A 41 12.57 3.18 -13.89
C GLY A 41 13.47 3.98 -12.93
N GLN A 42 14.08 5.07 -13.39
CA GLN A 42 14.84 5.97 -12.53
C GLN A 42 13.91 6.73 -11.56
N VAL A 43 14.29 6.79 -10.29
CA VAL A 43 13.58 7.59 -9.28
C VAL A 43 13.93 9.05 -9.49
N LEU A 44 12.95 9.84 -9.93
CA LEU A 44 13.13 11.27 -10.24
C LEU A 44 12.90 12.16 -9.01
N ALA A 45 11.91 11.82 -8.20
CA ALA A 45 11.56 12.56 -7.00
C ALA A 45 11.07 11.61 -5.90
N GLU A 46 11.52 11.83 -4.68
CA GLU A 46 10.97 11.21 -3.49
C GLU A 46 9.98 12.18 -2.85
N LEU A 47 8.71 11.76 -2.81
CA LEU A 47 7.67 12.49 -2.12
C LEU A 47 7.67 12.10 -0.64
N ASP A 48 7.53 13.09 0.24
CA ASP A 48 7.60 12.91 1.68
C ASP A 48 6.62 11.84 2.16
N ARG A 49 7.17 10.79 2.77
CA ARG A 49 6.44 9.57 3.17
C ARG A 49 6.02 9.59 4.63
N GLU A 50 6.26 10.67 5.40
CA GLU A 50 5.90 10.68 6.82
C GLU A 50 4.42 10.37 7.07
N ASN A 51 3.52 10.96 6.27
CA ASN A 51 2.09 10.71 6.38
C ASN A 51 1.70 9.28 5.98
N LEU A 52 2.38 8.71 4.97
CA LEU A 52 2.15 7.33 4.53
C LEU A 52 2.60 6.32 5.58
N GLN A 53 3.73 6.56 6.24
CA GLN A 53 4.19 5.69 7.32
C GLN A 53 3.27 5.75 8.55
N ALA A 54 2.76 6.93 8.89
CA ALA A 54 1.78 7.08 9.97
C ALA A 54 0.50 6.28 9.68
N ARG A 55 -0.07 6.42 8.47
CA ARG A 55 -1.24 5.66 8.04
C ARG A 55 -0.98 4.14 8.00
N LEU A 56 0.22 3.72 7.60
CA LEU A 56 0.61 2.31 7.61
C LEU A 56 0.66 1.75 9.04
N ARG A 57 1.20 2.52 9.99
CA ARG A 57 1.23 2.13 11.41
C ARG A 57 -0.17 2.03 11.99
N GLU A 58 -1.04 3.00 11.71
CA GLU A 58 -2.45 2.97 12.13
C GLU A 58 -3.18 1.75 11.56
N ALA A 59 -3.02 1.48 10.26
CA ALA A 59 -3.64 0.33 9.60
C ALA A 59 -3.15 -1.00 10.20
N ARG A 60 -1.86 -1.12 10.50
CA ARG A 60 -1.29 -2.32 11.15
C ARG A 60 -1.80 -2.50 12.58
N ALA A 61 -1.91 -1.42 13.35
CA ALA A 61 -2.46 -1.47 14.70
C ALA A 61 -3.94 -1.89 14.69
N ALA A 62 -4.73 -1.36 13.75
CA ALA A 62 -6.13 -1.75 13.57
C ALA A 62 -6.27 -3.24 13.20
N LEU A 63 -5.39 -3.75 12.34
CA LEU A 63 -5.38 -5.18 12.00
C LEU A 63 -5.08 -6.06 13.22
N GLN A 64 -4.03 -5.73 13.99
CA GLN A 64 -3.70 -6.48 15.19
C GLN A 64 -4.83 -6.47 16.23
N ALA A 65 -5.51 -5.33 16.40
CA ALA A 65 -6.66 -5.25 17.30
C ALA A 65 -7.83 -6.14 16.83
N ALA A 66 -8.09 -6.18 15.53
CA ALA A 66 -9.12 -7.05 14.95
C ALA A 66 -8.77 -8.55 15.09
N GLU A 67 -7.50 -8.91 14.89
CA GLU A 67 -7.01 -10.28 15.09
C GLU A 67 -7.16 -10.71 16.55
N ALA A 68 -6.73 -9.88 17.50
CA ALA A 68 -6.89 -10.16 18.93
C ALA A 68 -8.36 -10.30 19.34
N ALA A 69 -9.25 -9.47 18.80
CA ALA A 69 -10.69 -9.57 19.05
C ALA A 69 -11.28 -10.88 18.50
N ARG A 70 -10.86 -11.30 17.30
CA ARG A 70 -11.26 -12.58 16.71
C ARG A 70 -10.81 -13.75 17.57
N ASP A 71 -9.55 -13.75 18.00
CA ASP A 71 -9.00 -14.83 18.81
C ASP A 71 -9.68 -14.90 20.18
N GLY A 72 -10.00 -13.75 20.79
CA GLY A 72 -10.80 -13.69 22.00
C GLY A 72 -12.21 -14.25 21.82
N ALA A 73 -12.87 -13.93 20.70
CA ALA A 73 -14.18 -14.49 20.37
C ALA A 73 -14.14 -16.01 20.16
N LEU A 74 -13.13 -16.51 19.45
CA LEU A 74 -12.93 -17.95 19.28
C LEU A 74 -12.68 -18.66 20.61
N ALA A 75 -11.87 -18.07 21.50
CA ALA A 75 -11.64 -18.62 22.83
C ALA A 75 -12.92 -18.64 23.68
N GLN A 76 -13.80 -17.65 23.54
CA GLN A 76 -15.11 -17.64 24.21
C GLN A 76 -16.03 -18.72 23.67
N VAL A 77 -16.09 -18.90 22.35
CA VAL A 77 -16.88 -19.98 21.73
C VAL A 77 -16.38 -21.33 22.20
N ALA A 78 -15.07 -21.58 22.16
CA ALA A 78 -14.48 -22.82 22.64
C ALA A 78 -14.76 -23.09 24.13
N LYS A 79 -14.70 -22.04 24.97
CA LYS A 79 -15.08 -22.16 26.39
C LYS A 79 -16.57 -22.50 26.57
N ALA A 80 -17.44 -21.82 25.82
CA ALA A 80 -18.88 -22.07 25.88
C ALA A 80 -19.24 -23.49 25.43
N GLU A 81 -18.55 -24.02 24.41
CA GLU A 81 -18.72 -25.41 23.96
C GLU A 81 -18.27 -26.41 25.04
N ILE A 82 -17.11 -26.20 25.67
CA ILE A 82 -16.61 -27.08 26.75
C ILE A 82 -17.56 -27.06 27.96
N GLU A 83 -18.08 -25.89 28.34
CA GLU A 83 -19.02 -25.75 29.46
C GLU A 83 -20.39 -26.39 29.15
N ALA A 84 -20.86 -26.27 27.90
CA ALA A 84 -22.10 -26.92 27.45
C ALA A 84 -22.00 -28.46 27.42
N GLU A 85 -20.82 -29.00 27.11
CA GLU A 85 -20.56 -30.44 27.04
C GLU A 85 -20.04 -31.02 28.38
N SER A 86 -19.92 -30.19 29.42
CA SER A 86 -19.39 -30.64 30.72
C SER A 86 -20.36 -31.63 31.41
N PRO A 87 -19.86 -32.77 31.94
CA PRO A 87 -20.68 -33.83 32.55
C PRO A 87 -21.43 -33.42 33.83
N GLU A 88 -21.20 -32.21 34.34
CA GLU A 88 -21.92 -31.65 35.49
C GLU A 88 -23.41 -31.44 35.20
N VAL A 89 -23.79 -31.14 33.95
CA VAL A 89 -25.20 -31.00 33.56
C VAL A 89 -25.93 -32.36 33.59
N GLU A 90 -25.20 -33.47 33.43
CA GLU A 90 -25.76 -34.83 33.46
C GLU A 90 -25.94 -35.35 34.89
N LEU A 91 -25.07 -34.95 35.82
CA LEU A 91 -25.23 -35.22 37.25
C LEU A 91 -26.42 -34.47 37.86
N ALA A 92 -26.73 -33.26 37.38
CA ALA A 92 -27.88 -32.48 37.84
C ALA A 92 -29.24 -33.08 37.40
N ARG A 93 -29.29 -33.76 36.25
CA ARG A 93 -30.51 -34.43 35.74
C ARG A 93 -30.82 -35.77 36.41
N ARG A 94 -29.84 -36.42 37.03
CA ARG A 94 -30.02 -37.74 37.68
C ARG A 94 -30.62 -37.68 39.09
N ASN A 95 -30.70 -36.49 39.69
CA ASN A 95 -31.20 -36.28 41.06
C ASN A 95 -32.64 -35.73 41.12
N HIS A 96 -33.44 -35.93 40.07
CA HIS A 96 -34.89 -35.73 40.10
C HIS A 96 -35.59 -36.93 39.48
#